data_AF-A0A8T5NTA5-F1
#
_entry.id   AF-A0A8T5NTA5-F1
#
_cell.length_a   1.000
_cell.length_b   1.000
_cell.length_c   1.000
_cell.angle_alpha   90.00
_cell.angle_beta   90.00
_cell.angle_gamma   90.00
#
_symmetry.space_group_name_H-M   'P 1'
#
loop_
_entity.id
_entity.type
_entity.pdbx_description
1 polymer ?
#
loop_
_entity_poly.entity_id
_entity_poly.type
_entity_poly.pdbx_seq_one_letter_code
_entity_poly.pdbx_strand_id
1 'polypeptide(L)'
;DWDGLTGSQEKAQGSKPFMPNSDMDGLDDREEYRLGTAAMHWGKDIDLYYRVVSVEPKFPVNVDDGFTTEVKKLIEDERDLTDNDDVSLSGIGSPRDLLYPAIGCPEFVDKSTSLKVMFNMSTSNAVIRVHLVSTQDSTYQVIWRTENNEIQLDNSGPDAFGRTIFNYSVTLPNDILTGLYNLTVYTSIDRFDAPHSVQVLDNFKTSFKFVQLTDVHIGNGWEWGKDNHNVGDFLALINRINKLEKPDFVTITGDLTDAGNTGETTYFKACLLKFNMPVFLTPGNHDHGDSAPNPGLDLGTIDNYNNYLVPRFNSGSEGDLDDYSFNYSDYHFIFFDSGGVTDIGLPLVDPPHLAGLTTDQLNWMKSDYNTAMAAGKTHTFIFTHGPIVGHGGAGTHNTYELTGDPDMPVQLKEDRDIPFVEWVNEQDMTVEAVFCGHMHMSGGYIDIDVNTINRENFNLYTSSIFFTQNVVYIETTTACAGYTHGG
;
A
#
# COMPACT_ATOMS: atom_id res chain seq x y z
N ASP A 1 4.74 -38.69 7.09
CA ASP A 1 4.01 -39.07 5.83
C ASP A 1 4.80 -38.85 4.53
N TRP A 2 6.12 -39.07 4.54
CA TRP A 2 7.04 -38.79 3.42
C TRP A 2 7.30 -37.30 3.17
N ASP A 3 6.74 -36.39 3.96
CA ASP A 3 7.14 -34.99 4.07
C ASP A 3 8.65 -34.85 4.37
N GLY A 4 9.20 -35.70 5.24
CA GLY A 4 10.61 -35.71 5.63
C GLY A 4 10.87 -35.35 7.10
N LEU A 5 9.81 -35.20 7.92
CA LEU A 5 9.95 -35.09 9.36
C LEU A 5 10.05 -36.47 10.02
N THR A 6 10.76 -36.50 11.16
CA THR A 6 10.73 -37.65 12.07
C THR A 6 9.50 -37.55 12.98
N GLY A 7 8.99 -38.69 13.45
CA GLY A 7 7.88 -38.68 14.42
C GLY A 7 8.16 -37.92 15.73
N SER A 8 9.43 -37.71 16.09
CA SER A 8 9.80 -36.82 17.19
C SER A 8 9.67 -35.34 16.84
N GLN A 9 9.92 -34.95 15.58
CA GLN A 9 9.76 -33.58 15.10
C GLN A 9 8.27 -33.25 14.92
N GLU A 10 7.50 -34.14 14.28
CA GLU A 10 6.05 -34.02 14.14
C GLU A 10 5.40 -33.85 15.52
N LYS A 11 5.75 -34.73 16.48
CA LYS A 11 5.26 -34.64 17.86
C LYS A 11 5.67 -33.34 18.57
N ALA A 12 6.86 -32.81 18.29
CA ALA A 12 7.33 -31.57 18.93
C ALA A 12 6.58 -30.34 18.40
N GLN A 13 6.12 -30.37 17.15
CA GLN A 13 5.32 -29.30 16.53
C GLN A 13 3.81 -29.51 16.66
N GLY A 14 3.38 -30.68 17.13
CA GLY A 14 1.96 -31.04 17.21
C GLY A 14 1.40 -31.65 15.92
N SER A 15 2.16 -31.65 14.82
CA SER A 15 1.75 -32.12 13.50
C SER A 15 1.30 -33.60 13.46
N LYS A 16 0.51 -33.96 12.46
CA LYS A 16 -0.09 -35.29 12.25
C LYS A 16 0.87 -36.16 11.42
N PRO A 17 1.44 -37.24 11.98
CA PRO A 17 2.46 -38.08 11.30
C PRO A 17 2.11 -38.75 9.97
N PHE A 18 0.84 -38.64 9.59
CA PHE A 18 0.24 -39.31 8.44
C PHE A 18 -0.38 -38.31 7.44
N MET A 19 -0.20 -37.00 7.64
CA MET A 19 -0.71 -35.93 6.77
C MET A 19 0.40 -34.91 6.49
N PRO A 20 0.94 -34.84 5.25
CA PRO A 20 2.07 -33.95 4.94
C PRO A 20 1.79 -32.47 5.16
N ASN A 21 0.53 -32.08 5.08
CA ASN A 21 0.04 -30.80 5.55
C ASN A 21 -1.10 -31.11 6.54
N SER A 22 -0.82 -30.90 7.81
CA SER A 22 -1.63 -31.30 8.95
C SER A 22 -2.89 -30.46 9.13
N ASP A 23 -2.89 -29.20 8.72
CA ASP A 23 -3.99 -28.24 8.87
C ASP A 23 -4.58 -27.71 7.56
N MET A 24 -3.97 -28.09 6.43
CA MET A 24 -4.35 -27.79 5.04
C MET A 24 -4.22 -26.30 4.65
N ASP A 25 -3.28 -25.56 5.25
CA ASP A 25 -3.07 -24.12 5.00
C ASP A 25 -2.28 -23.78 3.71
N GLY A 26 -1.83 -24.79 2.96
CA GLY A 26 -0.97 -24.65 1.79
C GLY A 26 0.54 -24.73 2.04
N LEU A 27 0.99 -24.88 3.29
CA LEU A 27 2.36 -25.14 3.72
C LEU A 27 2.47 -26.56 4.28
N ASP A 28 3.50 -27.34 3.91
CA ASP A 28 3.65 -28.69 4.46
C ASP A 28 4.35 -28.66 5.84
N ASP A 29 4.07 -29.66 6.67
CA ASP A 29 4.57 -29.79 8.06
C ASP A 29 6.09 -29.61 8.14
N ARG A 30 6.79 -30.10 7.12
CA ARG A 30 8.25 -30.01 7.05
C ARG A 30 8.72 -28.59 6.80
N GLU A 31 8.05 -27.86 5.91
CA GLU A 31 8.37 -26.48 5.62
C GLU A 31 8.04 -25.61 6.83
N GLU A 32 6.96 -25.92 7.55
CA GLU A 32 6.65 -25.31 8.85
C GLU A 32 7.75 -25.55 9.89
N TYR A 33 8.23 -26.78 10.01
CA TYR A 33 9.40 -27.14 10.83
C TYR A 33 10.64 -26.33 10.48
N ARG A 34 10.90 -26.15 9.18
CA ARG A 34 12.08 -25.43 8.70
C ARG A 34 11.99 -23.93 8.99
N LEU A 35 10.79 -23.37 8.94
CA LEU A 35 10.51 -21.96 9.14
C LEU A 35 10.21 -21.60 10.60
N GLY A 36 10.00 -22.60 11.46
CA GLY A 36 9.63 -22.42 12.85
C GLY A 36 8.21 -21.90 13.02
N THR A 37 7.30 -22.25 12.12
CA THR A 37 5.85 -22.03 12.24
C THR A 37 5.20 -23.26 12.88
N ALA A 38 3.95 -23.14 13.33
CA ALA A 38 3.23 -24.23 13.98
C ALA A 38 2.51 -25.09 12.93
N ALA A 39 2.40 -26.40 13.19
CA ALA A 39 1.89 -27.37 12.22
C ALA A 39 0.47 -27.88 12.56
N MET A 40 -0.23 -27.19 13.47
CA MET A 40 -1.56 -27.56 13.94
C MET A 40 -2.25 -26.35 14.59
N HIS A 41 -3.37 -25.92 14.02
CA HIS A 41 -4.29 -24.92 14.56
C HIS A 41 -4.70 -25.15 16.04
N TRP A 42 -4.48 -24.16 16.92
CA TRP A 42 -4.98 -24.15 18.31
C TRP A 42 -5.83 -22.91 18.66
N GLY A 43 -6.94 -22.65 17.96
CA GLY A 43 -7.97 -21.73 18.49
C GLY A 43 -9.25 -21.59 17.63
N LYS A 44 -9.94 -20.45 17.73
CA LYS A 44 -11.17 -20.13 16.96
C LYS A 44 -10.76 -19.56 15.60
N ASP A 45 -11.30 -20.09 14.50
CA ASP A 45 -11.05 -19.61 13.12
C ASP A 45 -10.96 -18.07 13.02
N ILE A 46 -9.73 -17.54 12.88
CA ILE A 46 -9.48 -16.13 12.59
C ILE A 46 -9.21 -15.99 11.09
N ASP A 47 -10.04 -15.20 10.44
CA ASP A 47 -10.08 -15.02 9.01
C ASP A 47 -9.21 -13.82 8.58
N LEU A 48 -7.88 -13.95 8.64
CA LEU A 48 -6.95 -12.93 8.14
C LEU A 48 -6.54 -13.23 6.71
N TYR A 49 -6.75 -12.29 5.80
CA TYR A 49 -6.47 -12.49 4.39
C TYR A 49 -5.45 -11.49 3.86
N TYR A 50 -4.74 -11.90 2.81
CA TYR A 50 -3.85 -11.07 2.04
C TYR A 50 -3.80 -11.58 0.60
N ARG A 51 -3.50 -10.70 -0.35
CA ARG A 51 -3.45 -11.10 -1.76
C ARG A 51 -2.02 -11.09 -2.27
N VAL A 52 -1.61 -12.19 -2.87
CA VAL A 52 -0.31 -12.34 -3.52
C VAL A 52 -0.49 -12.14 -5.02
N VAL A 53 0.32 -11.25 -5.60
CA VAL A 53 0.38 -11.02 -7.04
C VAL A 53 1.78 -11.36 -7.52
N SER A 54 1.88 -12.29 -8.46
CA SER A 54 3.15 -12.69 -9.09
C SER A 54 3.13 -12.33 -10.56
N VAL A 55 4.06 -11.47 -10.95
CA VAL A 55 4.27 -11.02 -12.32
C VAL A 55 5.47 -11.76 -12.86
N GLU A 56 5.25 -12.62 -13.84
CA GLU A 56 6.29 -13.50 -14.39
C GLU A 56 6.54 -13.14 -15.86
N PRO A 57 7.81 -12.95 -16.25
CA PRO A 57 8.19 -12.81 -17.64
C PRO A 57 8.15 -14.19 -18.29
N LYS A 58 7.69 -14.21 -19.53
CA LYS A 58 7.54 -15.42 -20.36
C LYS A 58 8.66 -16.45 -20.23
N PHE A 59 8.32 -17.70 -19.91
CA PHE A 59 9.07 -18.89 -20.35
C PHE A 59 8.16 -20.15 -20.35
N PRO A 60 7.91 -20.86 -21.49
CA PRO A 60 8.36 -20.64 -22.86
C PRO A 60 7.29 -20.00 -23.80
N VAL A 61 7.73 -19.69 -25.02
CA VAL A 61 7.24 -18.78 -26.09
C VAL A 61 5.72 -18.79 -26.49
N ASN A 62 4.84 -19.62 -25.91
CA ASN A 62 3.47 -19.83 -26.41
C ASN A 62 2.33 -19.52 -25.42
N VAL A 63 2.56 -18.67 -24.42
CA VAL A 63 1.51 -18.11 -23.55
C VAL A 63 1.63 -16.59 -23.55
N ASP A 64 0.50 -15.90 -23.46
CA ASP A 64 0.45 -14.44 -23.36
C ASP A 64 1.07 -14.00 -22.01
N ASP A 65 1.75 -12.86 -22.00
CA ASP A 65 2.32 -12.27 -20.78
C ASP A 65 1.20 -11.92 -19.79
N GLY A 66 1.50 -11.90 -18.50
CA GLY A 66 0.45 -11.70 -17.50
C GLY A 66 0.92 -11.77 -16.06
N PHE A 67 -0.05 -11.91 -15.16
CA PHE A 67 0.18 -12.09 -13.74
C PHE A 67 -0.77 -13.12 -13.14
N THR A 68 -0.37 -13.72 -12.03
CA THR A 68 -1.27 -14.52 -11.19
C THR A 68 -1.63 -13.74 -9.94
N THR A 69 -2.87 -13.86 -9.50
CA THR A 69 -3.37 -13.28 -8.26
C THR A 69 -4.02 -14.36 -7.42
N GLU A 70 -3.72 -14.39 -6.12
CA GLU A 70 -4.20 -15.39 -5.18
C GLU A 70 -4.50 -14.75 -3.83
N VAL A 71 -5.73 -14.91 -3.34
CA VAL A 71 -6.09 -14.62 -1.95
C VAL A 71 -5.59 -15.75 -1.08
N LYS A 72 -4.72 -15.43 -0.13
CA LYS A 72 -4.22 -16.33 0.89
C LYS A 72 -4.78 -15.96 2.24
N LYS A 73 -4.74 -16.92 3.16
CA LYS A 73 -5.23 -16.80 4.52
C LYS A 73 -4.09 -17.08 5.50
N LEU A 74 -4.02 -16.33 6.59
CA LEU A 74 -3.16 -16.67 7.73
C LEU A 74 -3.80 -17.81 8.54
N ILE A 75 -2.99 -18.68 9.12
CA ILE A 75 -3.42 -19.62 10.16
C ILE A 75 -3.22 -19.03 11.55
N GLU A 76 -4.12 -19.36 12.46
CA GLU A 76 -4.26 -18.72 13.78
C GLU A 76 -2.98 -18.77 14.65
N ASP A 77 -2.15 -19.81 14.53
CA ASP A 77 -0.99 -20.00 15.41
C ASP A 77 0.13 -18.96 15.19
N GLU A 78 0.17 -18.28 14.05
CA GLU A 78 1.13 -17.19 13.81
C GLU A 78 0.75 -15.89 14.52
N ARG A 79 -0.54 -15.73 14.87
CA ARG A 79 -1.09 -14.58 15.57
C ARG A 79 -0.77 -14.57 17.05
N ASP A 80 -0.86 -15.73 17.70
CA ASP A 80 -0.61 -15.88 19.15
C ASP A 80 0.86 -15.66 19.54
N LEU A 81 1.75 -15.55 18.55
CA LEU A 81 3.17 -15.23 18.72
C LEU A 81 3.47 -13.73 18.65
N THR A 82 2.47 -12.89 18.42
CA THR A 82 2.63 -11.45 18.26
C THR A 82 1.72 -10.67 19.20
N ASP A 83 2.27 -9.67 19.86
CA ASP A 83 1.56 -8.76 20.76
C ASP A 83 1.86 -7.30 20.41
N ASN A 84 1.01 -6.40 20.85
CA ASN A 84 1.22 -4.95 20.81
C ASN A 84 2.56 -4.55 21.45
N ASP A 85 3.00 -5.28 22.48
CA ASP A 85 4.29 -5.03 23.12
C ASP A 85 5.52 -5.32 22.20
N ASP A 86 5.33 -5.99 21.05
CA ASP A 86 6.40 -6.23 20.07
C ASP A 86 6.75 -4.99 19.23
N VAL A 87 5.95 -3.93 19.32
CA VAL A 87 6.14 -2.68 18.56
C VAL A 87 6.63 -1.57 19.49
N SER A 88 7.78 -0.98 19.13
CA SER A 88 8.32 0.17 19.86
C SER A 88 7.96 1.47 19.15
N LEU A 89 7.34 2.39 19.88
CA LEU A 89 7.12 3.77 19.41
C LEU A 89 8.35 4.67 19.62
N SER A 90 9.45 4.14 20.18
CA SER A 90 10.66 4.91 20.41
C SER A 90 11.31 5.31 19.09
N GLY A 91 11.53 6.61 18.90
CA GLY A 91 12.17 7.14 17.69
C GLY A 91 11.25 7.18 16.46
N ILE A 92 9.96 6.90 16.61
CA ILE A 92 8.98 7.09 15.55
C ILE A 92 8.59 8.56 15.51
N GLY A 93 8.83 9.21 14.37
CA GLY A 93 8.52 10.62 14.18
C GLY A 93 8.27 10.98 12.73
N SER A 94 7.81 12.20 12.51
CA SER A 94 7.64 12.79 11.19
C SER A 94 9.00 13.00 10.49
N PRO A 95 9.13 12.70 9.17
CA PRO A 95 10.31 13.08 8.41
C PRO A 95 10.40 14.59 8.16
N ARG A 96 9.38 15.38 8.56
CA ARG A 96 9.32 16.85 8.48
C ARG A 96 9.57 17.36 7.06
N ASP A 97 10.70 18.02 6.84
CA ASP A 97 11.03 18.66 5.56
C ASP A 97 11.52 17.67 4.49
N LEU A 98 11.85 16.43 4.87
CA LEU A 98 12.21 15.37 3.93
C LEU A 98 10.93 14.79 3.33
N LEU A 99 10.71 15.06 2.05
CA LEU A 99 9.48 14.68 1.35
C LEU A 99 9.59 13.33 0.63
N TYR A 100 10.76 13.02 0.07
CA TYR A 100 11.00 11.76 -0.64
C TYR A 100 12.47 11.35 -0.52
N PRO A 101 12.76 10.04 -0.36
CA PRO A 101 11.80 8.94 -0.18
C PRO A 101 11.26 8.84 1.24
N ALA A 102 10.13 8.13 1.40
CA ALA A 102 9.43 7.97 2.67
C ALA A 102 9.06 6.51 2.96
N ILE A 103 8.59 6.22 4.18
CA ILE A 103 8.31 4.83 4.61
C ILE A 103 7.13 4.21 3.84
N GLY A 104 6.13 5.00 3.46
CA GLY A 104 4.98 4.56 2.65
C GLY A 104 5.08 4.90 1.16
N CYS A 105 6.18 5.54 0.76
CA CYS A 105 6.52 5.83 -0.63
C CYS A 105 8.05 5.74 -0.81
N PRO A 106 8.60 4.53 -0.73
CA PRO A 106 10.04 4.29 -0.82
C PRO A 106 10.55 4.48 -2.25
N GLU A 107 11.87 4.62 -2.39
CA GLU A 107 12.55 4.61 -3.69
C GLU A 107 13.21 3.26 -3.97
N PHE A 108 12.93 2.71 -5.15
CA PHE A 108 13.78 1.68 -5.75
C PHE A 108 14.95 2.34 -6.47
N VAL A 109 16.17 1.98 -6.06
CA VAL A 109 17.39 2.49 -6.68
C VAL A 109 18.18 1.32 -7.27
N ASP A 110 18.25 1.27 -8.60
CA ASP A 110 19.22 0.45 -9.32
C ASP A 110 20.62 1.05 -9.14
N LYS A 111 21.64 0.23 -8.86
CA LYS A 111 23.03 0.70 -8.68
C LYS A 111 23.60 1.51 -9.84
N SER A 112 23.05 1.38 -11.05
CA SER A 112 23.42 2.20 -12.22
C SER A 112 22.78 3.58 -12.24
N THR A 113 21.86 3.85 -11.30
CA THR A 113 21.11 5.10 -11.18
C THR A 113 21.51 5.85 -9.90
N SER A 114 20.92 7.03 -9.68
CA SER A 114 21.13 7.83 -8.48
C SER A 114 19.90 7.74 -7.58
N LEU A 115 20.12 7.68 -6.27
CA LEU A 115 19.08 7.92 -5.26
C LEU A 115 18.61 9.36 -5.36
N LYS A 116 17.30 9.58 -5.40
CA LYS A 116 16.70 10.90 -5.35
C LYS A 116 16.39 11.28 -3.91
N VAL A 117 16.54 12.55 -3.60
CA VAL A 117 16.19 13.10 -2.30
C VAL A 117 15.46 14.41 -2.50
N MET A 118 14.21 14.50 -2.06
CA MET A 118 13.38 15.69 -2.20
C MET A 118 13.14 16.35 -0.85
N PHE A 119 13.32 17.66 -0.80
CA PHE A 119 13.16 18.45 0.42
C PHE A 119 12.29 19.68 0.19
N ASN A 120 11.43 19.99 1.16
CA ASN A 120 10.87 21.33 1.32
C ASN A 120 11.79 22.17 2.21
N MET A 121 12.61 23.05 1.63
CA MET A 121 13.60 23.80 2.42
C MET A 121 13.11 25.18 2.88
N SER A 122 11.81 25.40 3.04
CA SER A 122 11.30 26.66 3.63
C SER A 122 11.81 26.91 5.07
N THR A 123 12.25 25.85 5.75
CA THR A 123 12.70 25.84 7.16
C THR A 123 14.12 25.32 7.38
N SER A 124 14.84 24.94 6.31
CA SER A 124 16.09 24.16 6.39
C SER A 124 17.22 24.68 5.48
N ASN A 125 18.47 24.41 5.86
CA ASN A 125 19.66 24.70 5.03
C ASN A 125 19.95 23.58 4.02
N ALA A 126 20.87 23.82 3.08
CA ALA A 126 21.28 22.83 2.09
C ALA A 126 21.67 21.49 2.72
N VAL A 127 21.38 20.40 1.99
CA VAL A 127 21.80 19.05 2.38
C VAL A 127 23.32 19.01 2.41
N ILE A 128 23.89 18.55 3.54
CA ILE A 128 25.35 18.44 3.72
C ILE A 128 25.82 16.98 3.77
N ARG A 129 24.93 16.06 4.14
CA ARG A 129 25.26 14.64 4.30
C ARG A 129 24.02 13.78 4.12
N VAL A 130 24.18 12.69 3.40
CA VAL A 130 23.19 11.60 3.26
C VAL A 130 23.80 10.34 3.84
N HIS A 131 23.00 9.56 4.55
CA HIS A 131 23.44 8.37 5.27
C HIS A 131 22.43 7.25 5.05
N LEU A 132 22.91 6.11 4.54
CA LEU A 132 22.13 4.88 4.46
C LEU A 132 22.67 3.84 5.45
N VAL A 133 21.77 3.20 6.19
CA VAL A 133 22.08 2.08 7.11
C VAL A 133 21.23 0.88 6.71
N SER A 134 21.85 -0.28 6.49
CA SER A 134 21.09 -1.49 6.10
C SER A 134 20.14 -1.92 7.22
N THR A 135 18.91 -2.31 6.86
CA THR A 135 17.95 -2.85 7.83
C THR A 135 18.30 -4.27 8.26
N GLN A 136 19.06 -5.01 7.45
CA GLN A 136 19.49 -6.39 7.73
C GLN A 136 20.81 -6.47 8.50
N ASP A 137 21.68 -5.47 8.33
CA ASP A 137 22.95 -5.35 9.05
C ASP A 137 23.22 -3.89 9.43
N SER A 138 22.90 -3.52 10.68
CA SER A 138 23.10 -2.15 11.18
C SER A 138 24.57 -1.72 11.27
N THR A 139 25.53 -2.64 11.10
CA THR A 139 26.95 -2.31 11.02
C THR A 139 27.36 -1.85 9.62
N TYR A 140 26.57 -2.20 8.60
CA TYR A 140 26.77 -1.79 7.23
C TYR A 140 26.08 -0.44 6.97
N GLN A 141 26.89 0.58 6.69
CA GLN A 141 26.43 1.94 6.44
C GLN A 141 27.26 2.63 5.36
N VAL A 142 26.62 3.53 4.61
CA VAL A 142 27.24 4.31 3.54
C VAL A 142 26.89 5.78 3.75
N ILE A 143 27.90 6.65 3.64
CA ILE A 143 27.77 8.08 3.92
C ILE A 143 28.30 8.87 2.73
N TRP A 144 27.49 9.80 2.24
CA TRP A 144 27.85 10.76 1.21
C TRP A 144 27.90 12.17 1.79
N ARG A 145 28.77 13.02 1.26
CA ARG A 145 28.90 14.41 1.69
C ARG A 145 28.98 15.37 0.53
N THR A 146 28.33 16.52 0.70
CA THR A 146 28.34 17.60 -0.30
C THR A 146 29.75 18.14 -0.54
N GLU A 147 30.61 18.17 0.49
CA GLU A 147 32.02 18.59 0.38
C GLU A 147 32.87 17.70 -0.54
N ASN A 148 32.44 16.46 -0.79
CA ASN A 148 33.09 15.51 -1.68
C ASN A 148 32.50 15.52 -3.11
N ASN A 149 31.52 16.38 -3.40
CA ASN A 149 30.72 16.37 -4.63
C ASN A 149 29.96 15.04 -4.87
N GLU A 150 29.56 14.38 -3.79
CA GLU A 150 28.81 13.12 -3.82
C GLU A 150 27.28 13.32 -3.80
N ILE A 151 26.84 14.53 -3.47
CA ILE A 151 25.45 14.94 -3.40
C ILE A 151 25.28 16.13 -4.34
N GLN A 152 24.43 15.99 -5.35
CA GLN A 152 24.19 17.00 -6.36
C GLN A 152 22.80 17.61 -6.18
N LEU A 153 22.71 18.94 -6.17
CA LEU A 153 21.41 19.62 -6.32
C LEU A 153 21.07 19.65 -7.81
N ASP A 154 19.99 18.97 -8.20
CA ASP A 154 19.58 18.87 -9.60
C ASP A 154 18.74 20.08 -10.02
N ASN A 155 17.75 20.43 -9.21
CA ASN A 155 16.90 21.59 -9.43
C ASN A 155 16.20 22.04 -8.13
N SER A 156 15.64 23.25 -8.16
CA SER A 156 14.79 23.76 -7.09
C SER A 156 13.73 24.69 -7.66
N GLY A 157 12.54 24.71 -7.06
CA GLY A 157 11.45 25.59 -7.49
C GLY A 157 10.24 25.51 -6.58
N PRO A 158 9.29 26.46 -6.72
CA PRO A 158 8.02 26.37 -6.03
C PRO A 158 7.20 25.20 -6.55
N ASP A 159 6.53 24.48 -5.65
CA ASP A 159 5.44 23.58 -6.01
C ASP A 159 4.09 24.34 -6.05
N ALA A 160 2.99 23.65 -6.36
CA ALA A 160 1.66 24.28 -6.44
C ALA A 160 1.12 24.77 -5.08
N PHE A 161 1.68 24.31 -3.95
CA PHE A 161 1.38 24.84 -2.61
C PHE A 161 2.25 26.06 -2.26
N GLY A 162 3.15 26.48 -3.16
CA GLY A 162 4.10 27.56 -2.93
C GLY A 162 5.27 27.17 -2.02
N ARG A 163 5.43 25.88 -1.68
CA ARG A 163 6.61 25.36 -0.97
C ARG A 163 7.79 25.37 -1.92
N THR A 164 8.98 25.71 -1.44
CA THR A 164 10.18 25.67 -2.28
C THR A 164 10.83 24.29 -2.16
N ILE A 165 10.69 23.50 -3.22
CA ILE A 165 11.20 22.13 -3.29
C ILE A 165 12.63 22.14 -3.86
N PHE A 166 13.49 21.32 -3.27
CA PHE A 166 14.85 21.07 -3.70
C PHE A 166 15.02 19.59 -3.98
N ASN A 167 15.45 19.27 -5.19
CA ASN A 167 15.66 17.91 -5.66
C ASN A 167 17.16 17.64 -5.74
N TYR A 168 17.63 16.66 -4.97
CA TYR A 168 19.01 16.21 -4.96
C TYR A 168 19.13 14.80 -5.54
N SER A 169 20.28 14.51 -6.13
CA SER A 169 20.70 13.16 -6.51
C SER A 169 21.96 12.74 -5.77
N VAL A 170 22.02 11.46 -5.41
CA VAL A 170 23.17 10.83 -4.75
C VAL A 170 23.56 9.62 -5.58
N THR A 171 24.79 9.62 -6.11
CA THR A 171 25.31 8.48 -6.87
C THR A 171 25.74 7.36 -5.92
N LEU A 172 25.20 6.16 -6.12
CA LEU A 172 25.54 5.01 -5.28
C LEU A 172 26.89 4.43 -5.69
N PRO A 173 27.73 3.97 -4.75
CA PRO A 173 28.93 3.25 -5.09
C PRO A 173 28.56 1.84 -5.62
N ASN A 174 29.28 1.35 -6.61
CA ASN A 174 28.98 0.06 -7.27
C ASN A 174 28.99 -1.15 -6.32
N ASP A 175 29.74 -1.06 -5.21
CA ASP A 175 29.88 -2.12 -4.21
C ASP A 175 28.88 -2.00 -3.05
N ILE A 176 27.92 -1.07 -3.12
CA ILE A 176 26.83 -1.01 -2.15
C ILE A 176 26.09 -2.36 -2.11
N LEU A 177 25.73 -2.86 -0.93
CA LEU A 177 24.95 -4.10 -0.83
C LEU A 177 23.51 -3.86 -1.28
N THR A 178 22.89 -4.86 -1.92
CA THR A 178 21.45 -4.82 -2.19
C THR A 178 20.66 -5.01 -0.91
N GLY A 179 19.46 -4.45 -0.85
CA GLY A 179 18.59 -4.56 0.33
C GLY A 179 17.86 -3.28 0.67
N LEU A 180 17.08 -3.35 1.73
CA LEU A 180 16.34 -2.22 2.29
C LEU A 180 17.25 -1.42 3.25
N TYR A 181 17.13 -0.10 3.19
CA TYR A 181 17.93 0.83 3.97
C TYR A 181 17.06 1.85 4.70
N ASN A 182 17.55 2.23 5.88
CA ASN A 182 17.14 3.44 6.57
C ASN A 182 17.91 4.63 5.97
N LEU A 183 17.19 5.69 5.60
CA LEU A 183 17.77 6.94 5.15
C LEU A 183 17.79 7.96 6.30
N THR A 184 18.94 8.59 6.50
CA THR A 184 19.06 9.81 7.30
C THR A 184 19.71 10.90 6.45
N VAL A 185 19.08 12.07 6.40
CA VAL A 185 19.62 13.25 5.73
C VAL A 185 19.94 14.32 6.77
N TYR A 186 21.08 14.99 6.60
CA TYR A 186 21.54 16.05 7.47
C TYR A 186 21.66 17.36 6.71
N THR A 187 21.20 18.42 7.35
CA THR A 187 21.51 19.80 7.00
C THR A 187 22.50 20.35 8.02
N SER A 188 22.93 21.60 7.86
CA SER A 188 23.83 22.23 8.83
C SER A 188 23.21 22.46 10.21
N ILE A 189 21.88 22.36 10.34
CA ILE A 189 21.15 22.65 11.58
C ILE A 189 20.29 21.50 12.08
N ASP A 190 20.04 20.48 11.26
CA ASP A 190 19.04 19.47 11.58
C ASP A 190 19.30 18.09 10.95
N ARG A 191 18.54 17.10 11.42
CA ARG A 191 18.53 15.70 11.01
C ARG A 191 17.10 15.27 10.64
N PHE A 192 16.97 14.58 9.51
CA PHE A 192 15.71 14.05 9.00
C PHE A 192 15.85 12.55 8.76
N ASP A 193 14.96 11.76 9.34
CA ASP A 193 14.99 10.30 9.28
C ASP A 193 13.81 9.78 8.45
N ALA A 194 14.11 8.96 7.45
CA ALA A 194 13.16 8.19 6.66
C ALA A 194 13.57 6.72 6.74
N PRO A 195 13.11 5.97 7.76
CA PRO A 195 13.42 4.55 7.87
C PRO A 195 12.71 3.76 6.77
N HIS A 196 13.31 2.62 6.37
CA HIS A 196 12.74 1.69 5.39
C HIS A 196 12.35 2.35 4.05
N SER A 197 13.00 3.44 3.66
CA SER A 197 12.57 4.25 2.51
C SER A 197 13.40 4.04 1.24
N VAL A 198 14.49 3.26 1.29
CA VAL A 198 15.36 3.05 0.13
C VAL A 198 15.60 1.56 -0.08
N GLN A 199 15.18 1.04 -1.23
CA GLN A 199 15.45 -0.33 -1.67
C GLN A 199 16.51 -0.31 -2.77
N VAL A 200 17.72 -0.76 -2.44
CA VAL A 200 18.83 -0.86 -3.40
C VAL A 200 18.77 -2.21 -4.11
N LEU A 201 18.83 -2.17 -5.43
CA LEU A 201 18.76 -3.33 -6.33
C LEU A 201 20.02 -3.39 -7.20
N ASP A 202 20.49 -4.60 -7.51
CA ASP A 202 21.55 -4.77 -8.52
C ASP A 202 21.04 -4.34 -9.89
N ASN A 203 19.82 -4.77 -10.22
CA ASN A 203 19.06 -4.38 -11.40
C ASN A 203 17.57 -4.58 -11.06
N PHE A 204 16.68 -3.87 -11.76
CA PHE A 204 15.25 -4.19 -11.71
C PHE A 204 14.98 -5.62 -12.20
N LYS A 205 14.04 -6.31 -11.54
CA LYS A 205 13.67 -7.67 -11.93
C LYS A 205 12.57 -7.63 -12.99
N THR A 206 12.65 -8.53 -13.96
CA THR A 206 11.59 -8.76 -14.95
C THR A 206 10.50 -9.72 -14.42
N SER A 207 10.83 -10.51 -13.38
CA SER A 207 9.93 -11.33 -12.58
C SER A 207 9.90 -10.76 -11.18
N PHE A 208 8.71 -10.44 -10.67
CA PHE A 208 8.57 -9.92 -9.33
C PHE A 208 7.25 -10.32 -8.71
N LYS A 209 7.21 -10.27 -7.39
CA LYS A 209 6.01 -10.53 -6.61
C LYS A 209 5.70 -9.31 -5.75
N PHE A 210 4.43 -8.96 -5.62
CA PHE A 210 3.99 -8.05 -4.57
C PHE A 210 2.82 -8.64 -3.79
N VAL A 211 2.63 -8.14 -2.56
CA VAL A 211 1.47 -8.48 -1.74
C VAL A 211 0.61 -7.24 -1.57
N GLN A 212 -0.70 -7.37 -1.77
CA GLN A 212 -1.69 -6.36 -1.41
C GLN A 212 -2.31 -6.71 -0.05
N LEU A 213 -2.31 -5.73 0.84
CA LEU A 213 -3.11 -5.66 2.05
C LEU A 213 -4.06 -4.46 1.96
N THR A 214 -5.05 -4.40 2.83
CA THR A 214 -5.98 -3.27 2.92
C THR A 214 -6.74 -3.30 4.24
N ASP A 215 -7.33 -2.17 4.63
CA ASP A 215 -8.30 -2.07 5.73
C ASP A 215 -7.72 -2.67 7.03
N VAL A 216 -6.52 -2.18 7.40
CA VAL A 216 -5.78 -2.64 8.59
C VAL A 216 -6.42 -2.09 9.87
N HIS A 217 -6.96 -0.87 9.81
CA HIS A 217 -7.63 -0.18 10.92
C HIS A 217 -6.83 -0.23 12.23
N ILE A 218 -5.55 0.17 12.22
CA ILE A 218 -4.80 0.31 13.47
C ILE A 218 -5.50 1.36 14.35
N GLY A 219 -5.98 0.93 15.51
CA GLY A 219 -6.89 1.69 16.34
C GLY A 219 -7.90 0.78 17.02
N ASN A 220 -8.91 1.39 17.63
CA ASN A 220 -10.06 0.66 18.14
C ASN A 220 -11.29 1.41 17.66
N GLY A 221 -12.04 0.78 16.76
CA GLY A 221 -13.32 1.19 16.19
C GLY A 221 -14.43 1.45 17.20
N TRP A 222 -14.16 2.19 18.28
CA TRP A 222 -15.00 3.16 19.02
C TRP A 222 -14.53 3.39 20.48
N GLU A 223 -13.40 2.83 20.94
CA GLU A 223 -12.89 3.07 22.31
C GLU A 223 -11.51 3.74 22.34
N TRP A 224 -11.48 4.98 22.86
CA TRP A 224 -10.27 5.75 23.09
C TRP A 224 -9.40 5.12 24.19
N GLY A 225 -8.40 4.35 23.77
CA GLY A 225 -7.28 3.96 24.61
C GLY A 225 -7.17 2.46 24.91
N LYS A 226 -6.13 1.88 24.32
CA LYS A 226 -5.32 0.71 24.74
C LYS A 226 -5.63 -0.67 24.19
N ASP A 227 -6.80 -0.97 23.65
CA ASP A 227 -7.04 -2.29 23.03
C ASP A 227 -6.93 -2.22 21.51
N ASN A 228 -5.69 -2.17 21.01
CA ASN A 228 -5.37 -2.17 19.57
C ASN A 228 -5.33 -3.62 19.06
N HIS A 229 -6.49 -4.27 18.93
CA HIS A 229 -6.56 -5.70 18.58
C HIS A 229 -6.03 -6.02 17.17
N ASN A 230 -6.01 -5.03 16.27
CA ASN A 230 -5.53 -5.18 14.89
C ASN A 230 -3.99 -5.18 14.77
N VAL A 231 -3.25 -4.70 15.77
CA VAL A 231 -1.78 -4.73 15.73
C VAL A 231 -1.25 -6.15 15.73
N GLY A 232 -1.74 -7.01 16.63
CA GLY A 232 -1.33 -8.42 16.66
C GLY A 232 -1.60 -9.10 15.32
N ASP A 233 -2.82 -8.92 14.78
CA ASP A 233 -3.22 -9.47 13.47
C ASP A 233 -2.29 -8.97 12.34
N PHE A 234 -2.03 -7.67 12.30
CA PHE A 234 -1.17 -7.08 11.29
C PHE A 234 0.28 -7.57 11.41
N LEU A 235 0.83 -7.68 12.63
CA LEU A 235 2.17 -8.22 12.86
C LEU A 235 2.27 -9.70 12.46
N ALA A 236 1.22 -10.48 12.67
CA ALA A 236 1.15 -11.87 12.26
C ALA A 236 1.22 -11.99 10.72
N LEU A 237 0.46 -11.16 10.00
CA LEU A 237 0.54 -11.05 8.53
C LEU A 237 1.91 -10.60 8.07
N ILE A 238 2.49 -9.57 8.69
CA ILE A 238 3.86 -9.11 8.37
C ILE A 238 4.86 -10.25 8.53
N ASN A 239 4.77 -11.03 9.61
CA ASN A 239 5.63 -12.17 9.86
C ASN A 239 5.48 -13.26 8.79
N ARG A 240 4.25 -13.60 8.40
CA ARG A 240 3.98 -14.54 7.29
C ARG A 240 4.60 -14.02 5.99
N ILE A 241 4.32 -12.77 5.62
CA ILE A 241 4.81 -12.15 4.38
C ILE A 241 6.35 -12.17 4.35
N ASN A 242 6.99 -11.78 5.45
CA ASN A 242 8.44 -11.79 5.60
C ASN A 242 9.06 -13.19 5.47
N LYS A 243 8.42 -14.22 6.05
CA LYS A 243 8.97 -15.58 6.13
C LYS A 243 8.69 -16.41 4.89
N LEU A 244 7.51 -16.25 4.29
CA LEU A 244 6.97 -17.16 3.28
C LEU A 244 6.84 -16.51 1.92
N GLU A 245 6.12 -15.39 1.84
CA GLU A 245 5.86 -14.79 0.53
C GLU A 245 7.08 -14.13 -0.09
N LYS A 246 7.87 -13.45 0.76
CA LYS A 246 9.09 -12.71 0.41
C LYS A 246 8.90 -11.89 -0.87
N PRO A 247 7.88 -11.03 -0.94
CA PRO A 247 7.64 -10.23 -2.12
C PRO A 247 8.75 -9.19 -2.31
N ASP A 248 8.84 -8.66 -3.52
CA ASP A 248 9.70 -7.52 -3.86
C ASP A 248 9.23 -6.23 -3.18
N PHE A 249 7.92 -6.10 -2.94
CA PHE A 249 7.31 -5.04 -2.16
C PHE A 249 5.91 -5.41 -1.68
N VAL A 250 5.40 -4.62 -0.74
CA VAL A 250 4.01 -4.69 -0.28
C VAL A 250 3.30 -3.41 -0.68
N THR A 251 2.01 -3.50 -0.95
CA THR A 251 1.10 -2.36 -1.09
C THR A 251 -0.02 -2.48 -0.08
N ILE A 252 -0.43 -1.36 0.53
CA ILE A 252 -1.56 -1.32 1.46
C ILE A 252 -2.55 -0.26 0.97
N THR A 253 -3.73 -0.70 0.53
CA THR A 253 -4.70 0.12 -0.21
C THR A 253 -5.73 0.83 0.68
N GLY A 254 -5.25 1.62 1.65
CA GLY A 254 -6.09 2.47 2.49
C GLY A 254 -6.67 1.82 3.74
N ASP A 255 -7.34 2.66 4.54
CA ASP A 255 -7.84 2.40 5.88
C ASP A 255 -6.76 1.77 6.77
N LEU A 256 -5.64 2.48 6.82
CA LEU A 256 -4.44 2.09 7.55
C LEU A 256 -4.66 2.23 9.06
N THR A 257 -5.36 3.29 9.43
CA THR A 257 -5.77 3.64 10.79
C THR A 257 -7.28 3.68 10.88
N ASP A 258 -7.82 3.67 12.10
CA ASP A 258 -9.28 3.71 12.30
C ASP A 258 -9.84 5.14 12.34
N ALA A 259 -9.07 6.11 12.84
CA ALA A 259 -9.52 7.48 12.98
C ALA A 259 -8.49 8.51 12.50
N GLY A 260 -7.46 8.11 11.76
CA GLY A 260 -6.47 9.04 11.16
C GLY A 260 -5.68 9.85 12.18
N ASN A 261 -5.74 9.51 13.47
CA ASN A 261 -5.15 10.32 14.52
C ASN A 261 -3.65 10.04 14.65
N THR A 262 -2.91 10.99 15.24
CA THR A 262 -1.45 10.89 15.37
C THR A 262 -1.00 9.63 16.13
N GLY A 263 -1.77 9.20 17.14
CA GLY A 263 -1.43 8.03 17.95
C GLY A 263 -1.47 6.75 17.13
N GLU A 264 -2.56 6.53 16.41
CA GLU A 264 -2.75 5.40 15.50
C GLU A 264 -1.76 5.42 14.34
N THR A 265 -1.58 6.58 13.71
CA THR A 265 -0.66 6.74 12.58
C THR A 265 0.79 6.44 12.99
N THR A 266 1.21 6.90 14.18
CA THR A 266 2.53 6.60 14.72
C THR A 266 2.68 5.10 14.99
N TYR A 267 1.62 4.46 15.47
CA TYR A 267 1.62 3.03 15.73
C TYR A 267 1.68 2.21 14.44
N PHE A 268 0.87 2.55 13.44
CA PHE A 268 0.90 1.95 12.10
C PHE A 268 2.31 2.08 11.49
N LYS A 269 2.91 3.28 11.54
CA LYS A 269 4.29 3.52 11.10
C LYS A 269 5.29 2.60 11.80
N ALA A 270 5.11 2.36 13.09
CA ALA A 270 5.99 1.48 13.86
C ALA A 270 5.83 0.01 13.45
N CYS A 271 4.62 -0.43 13.07
CA CYS A 271 4.39 -1.75 12.46
C CYS A 271 5.08 -1.88 11.10
N LEU A 272 5.07 -0.83 10.27
CA LEU A 272 5.75 -0.86 8.96
C LEU A 272 7.25 -1.18 9.06
N LEU A 273 7.91 -0.80 10.15
CA LEU A 273 9.32 -1.12 10.41
C LEU A 273 9.59 -2.62 10.63
N LYS A 274 8.55 -3.45 10.68
CA LYS A 274 8.67 -4.90 10.77
C LYS A 274 8.74 -5.58 9.41
N PHE A 275 8.42 -4.90 8.31
CA PHE A 275 8.60 -5.45 6.97
C PHE A 275 10.09 -5.51 6.57
N ASN A 276 10.47 -6.58 5.88
CA ASN A 276 11.82 -6.77 5.32
C ASN A 276 11.95 -6.26 3.86
N MET A 277 10.90 -5.66 3.32
CA MET A 277 10.76 -5.14 1.96
C MET A 277 10.09 -3.76 1.99
N PRO A 278 10.24 -2.95 0.94
CA PRO A 278 9.53 -1.67 0.84
C PRO A 278 8.00 -1.83 0.84
N VAL A 279 7.31 -0.83 1.38
CA VAL A 279 5.85 -0.77 1.47
C VAL A 279 5.34 0.52 0.81
N PHE A 280 4.39 0.38 -0.11
CA PHE A 280 3.68 1.49 -0.76
C PHE A 280 2.27 1.62 -0.18
N LEU A 281 1.79 2.84 0.02
CA LEU A 281 0.50 3.10 0.68
C LEU A 281 -0.40 3.96 -0.20
N THR A 282 -1.71 3.71 -0.13
CA THR A 282 -2.73 4.74 -0.39
C THR A 282 -3.45 5.07 0.91
N PRO A 283 -3.98 6.29 1.09
CA PRO A 283 -4.92 6.58 2.16
C PRO A 283 -6.31 5.99 1.85
N GLY A 284 -7.06 5.63 2.88
CA GLY A 284 -8.51 5.38 2.80
C GLY A 284 -9.31 6.43 3.56
N ASN A 285 -10.64 6.31 3.60
CA ASN A 285 -11.47 7.34 4.26
C ASN A 285 -11.15 7.50 5.75
N HIS A 286 -10.79 6.43 6.44
CA HIS A 286 -10.46 6.50 7.86
C HIS A 286 -9.14 7.24 8.13
N ASP A 287 -8.26 7.36 7.12
CA ASP A 287 -6.96 8.03 7.24
C ASP A 287 -7.05 9.56 7.10
N HIS A 288 -8.19 10.08 6.62
CA HIS A 288 -8.47 11.52 6.55
C HIS A 288 -8.82 12.13 7.92
N GLY A 289 -8.97 11.32 8.97
CA GLY A 289 -9.16 11.77 10.34
C GLY A 289 -10.59 12.23 10.65
N ASP A 290 -11.26 11.57 11.59
CA ASP A 290 -12.54 12.07 12.10
C ASP A 290 -12.28 13.28 13.00
N SER A 291 -12.60 14.49 12.50
CA SER A 291 -12.76 15.65 13.35
C SER A 291 -13.73 15.29 14.46
N ALA A 292 -13.24 15.22 15.70
CA ALA A 292 -14.01 15.07 16.93
C ALA A 292 -15.37 15.78 16.83
N PRO A 293 -16.46 15.29 17.48
CA PRO A 293 -17.87 15.61 17.20
C PRO A 293 -18.26 17.08 17.45
N ASN A 294 -17.70 17.98 16.65
CA ASN A 294 -17.91 19.41 16.62
C ASN A 294 -18.23 19.75 15.16
N PRO A 295 -19.52 19.75 14.78
CA PRO A 295 -19.96 20.03 13.42
C PRO A 295 -19.82 21.53 13.13
N GLY A 296 -18.59 21.99 12.92
CA GLY A 296 -18.34 23.41 12.65
C GLY A 296 -16.92 23.85 12.33
N LEU A 297 -15.88 23.01 12.44
CA LEU A 297 -14.50 23.36 12.06
C LEU A 297 -13.74 22.11 11.59
N ASP A 298 -13.19 22.20 10.37
CA ASP A 298 -12.41 21.21 9.59
C ASP A 298 -13.10 19.89 9.20
N LEU A 299 -13.28 19.72 7.88
CA LEU A 299 -13.29 18.41 7.25
C LEU A 299 -11.97 17.73 7.64
N GLY A 300 -12.00 16.46 8.04
CA GLY A 300 -10.81 15.70 8.43
C GLY A 300 -9.61 15.99 7.54
N THR A 301 -8.47 16.38 8.12
CA THR A 301 -7.25 16.61 7.35
C THR A 301 -6.41 15.32 7.28
N ILE A 302 -6.03 14.92 6.07
CA ILE A 302 -5.05 13.84 5.79
C ILE A 302 -3.63 14.14 6.33
N ASP A 303 -3.49 15.18 7.14
CA ASP A 303 -2.23 15.71 7.63
C ASP A 303 -1.41 14.66 8.38
N ASN A 304 -2.03 13.77 9.17
CA ASN A 304 -1.26 12.75 9.89
C ASN A 304 -0.66 11.71 8.94
N TYR A 305 -1.44 11.22 7.97
CA TYR A 305 -0.94 10.37 6.89
C TYR A 305 0.24 11.02 6.19
N ASN A 306 0.09 12.29 5.80
CA ASN A 306 1.13 13.08 5.15
C ASN A 306 2.36 13.30 6.01
N ASN A 307 2.16 13.66 7.27
CA ASN A 307 3.24 14.02 8.18
C ASN A 307 4.04 12.81 8.64
N TYR A 308 3.52 11.58 8.56
CA TYR A 308 4.20 10.41 9.12
C TYR A 308 4.51 9.33 8.08
N LEU A 309 3.66 9.12 7.08
CA LEU A 309 3.71 7.94 6.21
C LEU A 309 4.18 8.28 4.80
N VAL A 310 3.45 9.16 4.12
CA VAL A 310 3.72 9.56 2.73
C VAL A 310 3.66 11.07 2.64
N PRO A 311 4.79 11.78 2.78
CA PRO A 311 4.79 13.23 2.66
C PRO A 311 4.30 13.67 1.29
N ARG A 312 3.42 14.65 1.29
CA ARG A 312 2.95 15.29 0.08
C ARG A 312 4.08 15.88 -0.75
N PHE A 313 4.36 15.32 -1.92
CA PHE A 313 5.37 15.86 -2.85
C PHE A 313 4.85 16.14 -4.27
N ASN A 314 3.68 15.60 -4.64
CA ASN A 314 3.00 16.00 -5.88
C ASN A 314 2.05 17.17 -5.60
N SER A 315 2.08 18.14 -6.49
CA SER A 315 1.38 19.41 -6.37
C SER A 315 0.51 19.64 -7.60
N GLY A 316 -0.46 18.76 -7.82
CA GLY A 316 -1.53 19.04 -8.77
C GLY A 316 -2.31 20.30 -8.36
N SER A 317 -3.18 20.80 -9.23
CA SER A 317 -4.14 21.88 -8.92
C SER A 317 -5.16 21.52 -7.83
N GLU A 318 -5.07 20.30 -7.33
CA GLU A 318 -6.01 19.65 -6.44
C GLU A 318 -5.68 20.02 -5.01
N GLY A 319 -6.72 20.26 -4.21
CA GLY A 319 -6.63 20.38 -2.75
C GLY A 319 -6.05 19.12 -2.12
N ASP A 320 -6.29 18.83 -0.84
CA ASP A 320 -5.56 17.88 0.03
C ASP A 320 -5.36 16.39 -0.36
N LEU A 321 -5.39 16.02 -1.64
CA LEU A 321 -5.19 14.65 -2.15
C LEU A 321 -3.70 14.31 -2.38
N ASP A 322 -3.37 13.03 -2.16
CA ASP A 322 -2.02 12.45 -2.18
C ASP A 322 -1.85 11.38 -3.26
N ASP A 323 -1.62 11.83 -4.49
CA ASP A 323 -1.39 10.96 -5.65
C ASP A 323 0.09 10.85 -6.00
N TYR A 324 0.57 9.65 -6.32
CA TYR A 324 1.95 9.44 -6.75
C TYR A 324 2.11 8.20 -7.63
N SER A 325 3.28 8.06 -8.23
CA SER A 325 3.62 6.89 -9.03
C SER A 325 5.09 6.52 -8.91
N PHE A 326 5.40 5.29 -9.27
CA PHE A 326 6.77 4.84 -9.44
C PHE A 326 6.89 3.86 -10.61
N ASN A 327 8.13 3.62 -11.02
CA ASN A 327 8.45 2.65 -12.06
C ASN A 327 9.23 1.48 -11.46
N TYR A 328 8.95 0.27 -11.92
CA TYR A 328 9.72 -0.93 -11.59
C TYR A 328 9.90 -1.79 -12.85
N SER A 329 11.13 -1.93 -13.33
CA SER A 329 11.41 -2.55 -14.64
C SER A 329 10.58 -1.89 -15.75
N ASP A 330 9.78 -2.68 -16.48
CA ASP A 330 8.92 -2.22 -17.59
C ASP A 330 7.53 -1.78 -17.13
N TYR A 331 7.29 -1.83 -15.81
CA TYR A 331 5.99 -1.61 -15.20
C TYR A 331 5.92 -0.24 -14.55
N HIS A 332 4.75 0.38 -14.67
CA HIS A 332 4.40 1.64 -14.04
C HIS A 332 3.31 1.40 -12.98
N PHE A 333 3.42 2.06 -11.84
CA PHE A 333 2.50 1.88 -10.71
C PHE A 333 1.96 3.24 -10.30
N ILE A 334 0.64 3.39 -10.26
CA ILE A 334 -0.04 4.63 -9.92
C ILE A 334 -0.84 4.42 -8.64
N PHE A 335 -0.73 5.34 -7.70
CA PHE A 335 -1.40 5.35 -6.41
C PHE A 335 -2.19 6.66 -6.32
N PHE A 336 -3.48 6.60 -6.00
CA PHE A 336 -4.28 7.81 -5.84
C PHE A 336 -5.20 7.75 -4.62
N ASP A 337 -5.42 8.92 -4.02
CA ASP A 337 -6.30 9.10 -2.87
C ASP A 337 -7.75 9.20 -3.33
N SER A 338 -8.60 8.23 -2.96
CA SER A 338 -10.04 8.27 -3.25
C SER A 338 -10.82 9.27 -2.38
N GLY A 339 -10.12 9.99 -1.50
CA GLY A 339 -10.62 11.03 -0.62
C GLY A 339 -11.29 10.51 0.66
N GLY A 340 -11.56 11.41 1.60
CA GLY A 340 -12.29 11.11 2.84
C GLY A 340 -13.79 10.88 2.63
N VAL A 341 -14.50 10.64 3.75
CA VAL A 341 -15.97 10.57 3.75
C VAL A 341 -16.54 11.93 3.37
N THR A 342 -17.39 11.98 2.35
CA THR A 342 -18.17 13.19 2.08
C THR A 342 -19.37 13.24 3.03
N ASP A 343 -19.38 14.23 3.91
CA ASP A 343 -20.44 14.49 4.89
C ASP A 343 -21.72 14.99 4.20
N ILE A 344 -22.34 14.14 3.37
CA ILE A 344 -23.72 14.33 2.97
C ILE A 344 -24.51 13.79 4.16
N GLY A 345 -24.88 14.67 5.10
CA GLY A 345 -25.58 14.38 6.36
C GLY A 345 -26.94 13.68 6.23
N LEU A 346 -26.95 12.53 5.56
CA LEU A 346 -28.06 11.62 5.32
C LEU A 346 -27.83 10.40 6.21
N PRO A 347 -28.71 10.14 7.20
CA PRO A 347 -28.51 9.05 8.15
C PRO A 347 -28.69 7.63 7.57
N LEU A 348 -28.68 7.42 6.25
CA LEU A 348 -29.34 6.25 5.64
C LEU A 348 -28.70 5.66 4.37
N VAL A 349 -27.45 5.98 4.03
CA VAL A 349 -26.73 5.27 2.96
C VAL A 349 -25.47 4.64 3.55
N ASP A 350 -25.55 3.33 3.73
CA ASP A 350 -24.46 2.42 4.11
C ASP A 350 -23.97 1.75 2.81
N PRO A 351 -22.66 1.79 2.48
CA PRO A 351 -21.55 2.38 3.24
C PRO A 351 -21.33 3.90 2.98
N PRO A 352 -20.62 4.62 3.87
CA PRO A 352 -20.33 6.05 3.72
C PRO A 352 -19.59 6.34 2.40
N HIS A 353 -20.11 7.29 1.61
CA HIS A 353 -19.55 7.59 0.30
C HIS A 353 -18.20 8.32 0.39
N LEU A 354 -17.16 7.67 -0.15
CA LEU A 354 -15.89 8.29 -0.48
C LEU A 354 -16.06 9.46 -1.45
N ALA A 355 -15.16 10.45 -1.39
CA ALA A 355 -15.18 11.58 -2.31
C ALA A 355 -14.99 11.18 -3.78
N GLY A 356 -14.37 10.01 -4.02
CA GLY A 356 -14.21 9.39 -5.34
C GLY A 356 -13.24 10.15 -6.24
N LEU A 357 -12.94 9.56 -7.41
CA LEU A 357 -11.96 10.10 -8.34
C LEU A 357 -12.37 11.49 -8.86
N THR A 358 -11.49 12.48 -8.76
CA THR A 358 -11.74 13.81 -9.34
C THR A 358 -11.35 13.88 -10.83
N THR A 359 -11.92 14.86 -11.54
CA THR A 359 -11.52 15.16 -12.93
C THR A 359 -10.05 15.53 -13.03
N ASP A 360 -9.53 16.26 -12.05
CA ASP A 360 -8.12 16.67 -12.05
C ASP A 360 -7.23 15.43 -11.81
N GLN A 361 -7.61 14.50 -10.91
CA GLN A 361 -6.82 13.29 -10.63
C GLN A 361 -6.76 12.43 -11.89
N LEU A 362 -7.89 12.28 -12.58
CA LEU A 362 -7.93 11.58 -13.86
C LEU A 362 -7.03 12.24 -14.91
N ASN A 363 -7.00 13.57 -14.98
CA ASN A 363 -6.12 14.28 -15.91
C ASN A 363 -4.64 14.11 -15.53
N TRP A 364 -4.31 14.15 -14.25
CA TRP A 364 -2.97 13.88 -13.74
C TRP A 364 -2.53 12.44 -14.07
N MET A 365 -3.35 11.44 -13.76
CA MET A 365 -3.09 10.03 -14.07
C MET A 365 -2.88 9.82 -15.58
N LYS A 366 -3.72 10.43 -16.42
CA LYS A 366 -3.53 10.41 -17.88
C LYS A 366 -2.18 10.97 -18.29
N SER A 367 -1.77 12.10 -17.71
CA SER A 367 -0.47 12.73 -18.01
C SER A 367 0.70 11.88 -17.54
N ASP A 368 0.60 11.29 -16.34
CA ASP A 368 1.64 10.47 -15.73
C ASP A 368 1.82 9.14 -16.49
N TYR A 369 0.71 8.44 -16.79
CA TYR A 369 0.69 7.26 -17.67
C TYR A 369 1.36 7.55 -19.01
N ASN A 370 0.95 8.62 -19.70
CA ASN A 370 1.52 8.96 -21.00
C ASN A 370 3.03 9.25 -20.92
N THR A 371 3.48 9.87 -19.82
CA THR A 371 4.90 10.12 -19.56
C THR A 371 5.67 8.82 -19.35
N ALA A 372 5.11 7.88 -18.59
CA ALA A 372 5.69 6.56 -18.36
C ALA A 372 5.77 5.73 -19.65
N MET A 373 4.70 5.69 -20.45
CA MET A 373 4.70 5.00 -21.74
C MET A 373 5.71 5.61 -22.72
N ALA A 374 5.81 6.94 -22.77
CA ALA A 374 6.83 7.62 -23.58
C ALA A 374 8.27 7.32 -23.10
N ALA A 375 8.45 7.01 -21.81
CA ALA A 375 9.70 6.55 -21.24
C ALA A 375 9.95 5.04 -21.43
N GLY A 376 9.09 4.34 -22.17
CA GLY A 376 9.25 2.93 -22.55
C GLY A 376 8.68 1.92 -21.58
N LYS A 377 7.80 2.33 -20.65
CA LYS A 377 6.99 1.38 -19.87
C LYS A 377 5.95 0.72 -20.76
N THR A 378 5.59 -0.51 -20.43
CA THR A 378 4.72 -1.35 -21.26
C THR A 378 3.46 -1.82 -20.55
N HIS A 379 3.40 -1.71 -19.22
CA HIS A 379 2.27 -2.14 -18.39
C HIS A 379 2.07 -1.20 -17.22
N THR A 380 0.83 -1.02 -16.78
CA THR A 380 0.45 -0.16 -15.67
C THR A 380 -0.46 -0.89 -14.68
N PHE A 381 -0.17 -0.75 -13.39
CA PHE A 381 -1.05 -1.15 -12.29
C PHE A 381 -1.48 0.08 -11.48
N ILE A 382 -2.74 0.14 -11.08
CA ILE A 382 -3.32 1.27 -10.37
C ILE A 382 -3.82 0.83 -8.99
N PHE A 383 -3.64 1.66 -7.97
CA PHE A 383 -3.98 1.39 -6.57
C PHE A 383 -4.77 2.56 -5.99
N THR A 384 -5.85 2.25 -5.29
CA THR A 384 -6.69 3.21 -4.58
C THR A 384 -7.40 2.52 -3.43
N HIS A 385 -8.04 3.25 -2.53
CA HIS A 385 -8.85 2.62 -1.50
C HIS A 385 -10.28 2.34 -1.97
N GLY A 386 -10.95 3.35 -2.52
CA GLY A 386 -12.33 3.26 -2.99
C GLY A 386 -12.52 2.43 -4.25
N PRO A 387 -13.53 1.54 -4.31
CA PRO A 387 -13.81 0.75 -5.50
C PRO A 387 -14.41 1.59 -6.63
N ILE A 388 -13.69 1.61 -7.75
CA ILE A 388 -14.03 2.26 -9.03
C ILE A 388 -15.05 1.48 -9.87
N VAL A 389 -15.42 0.28 -9.45
CA VAL A 389 -16.50 -0.53 -10.05
C VAL A 389 -17.44 -1.01 -8.96
N GLY A 390 -18.75 -0.89 -9.19
CA GLY A 390 -19.79 -1.06 -8.19
C GLY A 390 -20.34 -2.48 -8.09
N HIS A 391 -20.65 -2.90 -6.87
CA HIS A 391 -21.38 -4.14 -6.57
C HIS A 391 -22.90 -3.91 -6.63
N GLY A 392 -23.49 -3.82 -7.83
CA GLY A 392 -24.93 -3.56 -7.95
C GLY A 392 -25.35 -2.16 -7.44
N GLY A 393 -24.47 -1.16 -7.59
CA GLY A 393 -24.72 0.23 -7.22
C GLY A 393 -24.05 0.72 -5.93
N ALA A 394 -23.25 -0.13 -5.27
CA ALA A 394 -22.65 0.16 -3.96
C ALA A 394 -21.24 0.79 -3.95
N GLY A 395 -20.50 0.86 -5.06
CA GLY A 395 -19.13 1.44 -5.01
C GLY A 395 -19.12 2.99 -4.91
N THR A 396 -17.96 3.63 -5.10
CA THR A 396 -17.76 5.10 -4.91
C THR A 396 -18.52 6.02 -5.88
N HIS A 397 -19.41 5.43 -6.68
CA HIS A 397 -19.90 5.86 -7.98
C HIS A 397 -20.94 6.97 -7.97
N ASN A 398 -21.43 7.45 -6.83
CA ASN A 398 -22.67 8.23 -6.85
C ASN A 398 -22.48 9.66 -6.34
N THR A 399 -22.76 10.63 -7.21
CA THR A 399 -23.02 12.00 -6.79
C THR A 399 -24.49 12.15 -6.42
N TYR A 400 -24.74 12.65 -5.21
CA TYR A 400 -26.07 12.85 -4.65
C TYR A 400 -26.47 14.32 -4.82
N GLU A 401 -27.64 14.59 -5.39
CA GLU A 401 -28.26 15.92 -5.31
C GLU A 401 -29.39 15.90 -4.26
N LEU A 402 -29.31 16.81 -3.28
CA LEU A 402 -30.36 17.02 -2.29
C LEU A 402 -31.60 17.55 -3.02
N THR A 403 -32.65 16.74 -3.09
CA THR A 403 -33.90 17.08 -3.79
C THR A 403 -34.72 18.17 -3.07
N GLY A 404 -34.32 18.55 -1.85
CA GLY A 404 -35.07 19.44 -0.97
C GLY A 404 -36.34 18.80 -0.38
N ASP A 405 -36.63 17.53 -0.70
CA ASP A 405 -37.73 16.74 -0.14
C ASP A 405 -37.20 15.84 1.00
N PRO A 406 -37.64 16.03 2.25
CA PRO A 406 -37.19 15.24 3.39
C PRO A 406 -37.60 13.75 3.31
N ASP A 407 -38.56 13.39 2.45
CA ASP A 407 -39.01 12.00 2.25
C ASP A 407 -38.40 11.33 0.99
N MET A 408 -37.62 12.07 0.19
CA MET A 408 -36.86 11.55 -0.96
C MET A 408 -35.46 12.16 -1.02
N PRO A 409 -34.54 11.76 -0.13
CA PRO A 409 -33.34 12.57 0.13
C PRO A 409 -32.32 12.63 -1.02
N VAL A 410 -32.49 11.87 -2.11
CA VAL A 410 -31.41 11.68 -3.08
C VAL A 410 -31.93 11.44 -4.50
N GLN A 411 -31.42 12.21 -5.47
CA GLN A 411 -31.33 11.76 -6.85
C GLN A 411 -29.85 11.53 -7.20
N LEU A 412 -29.51 10.32 -7.66
CA LEU A 412 -28.19 10.03 -8.23
C LEU A 412 -28.08 10.80 -9.54
N LYS A 413 -27.07 11.67 -9.66
CA LYS A 413 -26.94 12.55 -10.83
C LYS A 413 -26.18 11.85 -11.94
N GLU A 414 -24.92 11.51 -11.69
CA GLU A 414 -24.01 10.89 -12.66
C GLU A 414 -22.91 10.10 -11.93
N ASP A 415 -22.41 9.06 -12.59
CA ASP A 415 -21.32 8.23 -12.09
C ASP A 415 -19.96 8.88 -12.44
N ARG A 416 -19.21 9.24 -11.39
CA ARG A 416 -17.93 9.97 -11.51
C ARG A 416 -16.77 9.10 -11.99
N ASP A 417 -16.95 7.80 -11.97
CA ASP A 417 -15.92 6.83 -12.35
C ASP A 417 -16.06 6.43 -13.84
N ILE A 418 -17.18 6.77 -14.50
CA ILE A 418 -17.38 6.57 -15.95
C ILE A 418 -16.21 7.09 -16.79
N PRO A 419 -15.72 8.34 -16.63
CA PRO A 419 -14.62 8.85 -17.44
C PRO A 419 -13.30 8.08 -17.24
N PHE A 420 -13.11 7.46 -16.08
CA PHE A 420 -11.98 6.58 -15.83
C PHE A 420 -12.17 5.24 -16.54
N VAL A 421 -13.34 4.61 -16.39
CA VAL A 421 -13.65 3.33 -17.04
C VAL A 421 -13.58 3.46 -18.56
N GLU A 422 -14.03 4.58 -19.13
CA GLU A 422 -13.85 4.88 -20.55
C GLU A 422 -12.38 4.95 -20.93
N TRP A 423 -11.57 5.68 -20.15
CA TRP A 423 -10.15 5.88 -20.43
C TRP A 423 -9.36 4.57 -20.39
N VAL A 424 -9.50 3.77 -19.33
CA VAL A 424 -8.70 2.55 -19.19
C VAL A 424 -9.09 1.46 -20.19
N ASN A 425 -10.28 1.54 -20.79
CA ASN A 425 -10.75 0.66 -21.85
C ASN A 425 -10.55 1.24 -23.27
N GLU A 426 -9.85 2.37 -23.43
CA GLU A 426 -9.47 2.87 -24.75
C GLU A 426 -8.59 1.84 -25.48
N GLN A 427 -8.64 1.86 -26.82
CA GLN A 427 -7.86 0.94 -27.64
C GLN A 427 -6.35 1.10 -27.35
N ASP A 428 -5.65 -0.02 -27.25
CA ASP A 428 -4.20 -0.11 -27.03
C ASP A 428 -3.73 0.42 -25.65
N MET A 429 -4.65 0.58 -24.69
CA MET A 429 -4.31 0.87 -23.30
C MET A 429 -3.61 -0.32 -22.64
N THR A 430 -2.63 -0.04 -21.77
CA THR A 430 -1.83 -1.06 -21.06
C THR A 430 -2.02 -0.98 -19.55
N VAL A 431 -3.22 -0.60 -19.12
CA VAL A 431 -3.63 -0.68 -17.72
C VAL A 431 -4.13 -2.10 -17.47
N GLU A 432 -3.38 -2.84 -16.65
CA GLU A 432 -3.58 -4.28 -16.50
C GLU A 432 -4.54 -4.60 -15.36
N ALA A 433 -4.41 -3.87 -14.24
CA ALA A 433 -5.32 -4.02 -13.12
C ALA A 433 -5.42 -2.76 -12.25
N VAL A 434 -6.59 -2.61 -11.62
CA VAL A 434 -6.90 -1.63 -10.58
C VAL A 434 -7.15 -2.38 -9.28
N PHE A 435 -6.39 -2.08 -8.24
CA PHE A 435 -6.46 -2.71 -6.92
C PHE A 435 -7.10 -1.76 -5.91
N CYS A 436 -8.08 -2.26 -5.15
CA CYS A 436 -8.73 -1.49 -4.09
C CYS A 436 -9.13 -2.33 -2.86
N GLY A 437 -9.68 -1.63 -1.85
CA GLY A 437 -10.14 -2.17 -0.57
C GLY A 437 -11.57 -1.72 -0.25
N HIS A 438 -11.80 -1.22 0.98
CA HIS A 438 -13.02 -0.56 1.46
C HIS A 438 -14.24 -1.47 1.68
N MET A 439 -14.50 -2.40 0.75
CA MET A 439 -15.69 -3.26 0.78
C MET A 439 -15.56 -4.43 1.76
N HIS A 440 -14.38 -4.64 2.36
CA HIS A 440 -14.06 -5.81 3.18
C HIS A 440 -14.36 -7.14 2.47
N MET A 441 -14.21 -7.19 1.16
CA MET A 441 -14.49 -8.37 0.34
C MET A 441 -13.29 -8.71 -0.55
N SER A 442 -13.09 -10.00 -0.80
CA SER A 442 -12.06 -10.48 -1.72
C SER A 442 -12.68 -10.94 -3.03
N GLY A 443 -12.21 -10.40 -4.14
CA GLY A 443 -12.67 -10.81 -5.45
C GLY A 443 -12.22 -9.85 -6.53
N GLY A 444 -13.04 -9.72 -7.57
CA GLY A 444 -12.73 -8.86 -8.68
C GLY A 444 -13.65 -9.06 -9.87
N TYR A 445 -13.39 -8.24 -10.88
CA TYR A 445 -14.14 -8.16 -12.12
C TYR A 445 -13.20 -8.17 -13.32
N ILE A 446 -13.63 -8.83 -14.38
CA ILE A 446 -12.99 -8.82 -15.69
C ILE A 446 -14.04 -8.35 -16.70
N ASP A 447 -13.59 -7.67 -17.76
CA ASP A 447 -14.44 -7.17 -18.85
C ASP A 447 -15.49 -6.16 -18.36
N ILE A 448 -15.05 -5.16 -17.61
CA ILE A 448 -15.91 -4.04 -17.19
C ILE A 448 -15.82 -2.88 -18.18
N ASP A 449 -16.99 -2.46 -18.65
CA ASP A 449 -17.22 -1.25 -19.44
C ASP A 449 -18.24 -0.34 -18.74
N VAL A 450 -18.54 0.81 -19.33
CA VAL A 450 -19.53 1.77 -18.81
C VAL A 450 -20.94 1.20 -18.63
N ASN A 451 -21.29 0.11 -19.33
CA ASN A 451 -22.61 -0.53 -19.22
C ASN A 451 -22.64 -1.59 -18.11
N THR A 452 -21.48 -2.07 -17.69
CA THR A 452 -21.30 -3.17 -16.75
C THR A 452 -20.55 -2.76 -15.47
N ILE A 453 -20.23 -1.47 -15.33
CA ILE A 453 -19.56 -0.88 -14.15
C ILE A 453 -20.26 -1.20 -12.82
N ASN A 454 -21.56 -1.52 -12.84
CA ASN A 454 -22.34 -1.88 -11.65
C ASN A 454 -22.69 -3.38 -11.57
N ARG A 455 -21.83 -4.26 -12.08
CA ARG A 455 -22.09 -5.71 -12.15
C ARG A 455 -22.06 -6.34 -10.75
N GLU A 456 -23.06 -7.17 -10.44
CA GLU A 456 -23.16 -7.86 -9.14
C GLU A 456 -22.22 -9.08 -9.01
N ASN A 457 -21.86 -9.71 -10.14
CA ASN A 457 -21.09 -10.96 -10.13
C ASN A 457 -19.59 -10.70 -9.90
N PHE A 458 -19.22 -10.71 -8.63
CA PHE A 458 -17.86 -10.52 -8.12
C PHE A 458 -17.19 -11.85 -7.79
N ASN A 459 -16.13 -12.24 -8.50
CA ASN A 459 -15.42 -13.50 -8.24
C ASN A 459 -14.00 -13.49 -8.84
N LEU A 460 -12.97 -13.38 -7.99
CA LEU A 460 -11.57 -13.46 -8.39
C LEU A 460 -10.63 -13.80 -7.21
N TYR A 461 -10.84 -14.96 -6.58
CA TYR A 461 -10.00 -15.40 -5.45
C TYR A 461 -8.61 -15.86 -5.91
N THR A 462 -8.55 -16.74 -6.91
CA THR A 462 -7.31 -17.18 -7.54
C THR A 462 -7.49 -17.17 -9.05
N SER A 463 -6.61 -16.49 -9.79
CA SER A 463 -6.72 -16.36 -11.24
C SER A 463 -5.37 -16.10 -11.92
N SER A 464 -5.27 -16.53 -13.18
CA SER A 464 -4.21 -16.13 -14.10
C SER A 464 -4.79 -15.12 -15.08
N ILE A 465 -4.24 -13.91 -15.07
CA ILE A 465 -4.66 -12.81 -15.93
C ILE A 465 -3.58 -12.60 -16.99
N PHE A 466 -4.00 -12.48 -18.25
CA PHE A 466 -3.13 -12.18 -19.37
C PHE A 466 -3.24 -10.69 -19.70
N PHE A 467 -2.13 -10.03 -20.02
CA PHE A 467 -2.09 -8.61 -20.38
C PHE A 467 -2.80 -8.29 -21.71
N THR A 468 -3.28 -9.30 -22.42
CA THR A 468 -4.16 -9.14 -23.59
C THR A 468 -5.63 -9.03 -23.21
N GLN A 469 -5.99 -9.22 -21.95
CA GLN A 469 -7.36 -9.08 -21.44
C GLN A 469 -7.68 -7.61 -21.19
N ASN A 470 -8.97 -7.29 -21.07
CA ASN A 470 -9.38 -5.98 -20.57
C ASN A 470 -8.95 -5.81 -19.12
N VAL A 471 -8.90 -4.55 -18.67
CA VAL A 471 -8.52 -4.14 -17.32
C VAL A 471 -9.26 -4.98 -16.27
N VAL A 472 -8.49 -5.52 -15.32
CA VAL A 472 -9.05 -6.30 -14.21
C VAL A 472 -9.18 -5.43 -12.96
N TYR A 473 -10.35 -5.44 -12.34
CA TYR A 473 -10.59 -4.73 -11.08
C TYR A 473 -10.50 -5.74 -9.95
N ILE A 474 -9.65 -5.48 -8.95
CA ILE A 474 -9.29 -6.44 -7.91
C ILE A 474 -9.52 -5.81 -6.55
N GLU A 475 -10.28 -6.52 -5.73
CA GLU A 475 -10.55 -6.15 -4.35
C GLU A 475 -9.96 -7.22 -3.42
N THR A 476 -9.44 -6.76 -2.30
CA THR A 476 -8.91 -7.60 -1.23
C THR A 476 -9.68 -7.28 0.05
N THR A 477 -9.98 -8.32 0.85
CA THR A 477 -10.68 -8.13 2.13
C THR A 477 -9.72 -7.63 3.22
N THR A 478 -10.28 -7.26 4.37
CA THR A 478 -9.54 -6.71 5.51
C THR A 478 -8.40 -7.62 5.95
N ALA A 479 -7.28 -6.98 6.27
CA ALA A 479 -6.10 -7.63 6.80
C ALA A 479 -6.24 -8.02 8.29
N CYS A 480 -7.26 -7.55 9.01
CA CYS A 480 -7.40 -7.78 10.46
C CYS A 480 -8.80 -8.31 10.82
N ALA A 481 -8.90 -9.18 11.83
CA ALA A 481 -10.11 -9.95 12.12
C ALA A 481 -11.14 -9.21 13.00
N GLY A 482 -11.04 -7.89 13.12
CA GLY A 482 -11.94 -7.08 13.93
C GLY A 482 -13.08 -6.41 13.17
N TYR A 483 -12.97 -6.28 11.85
CA TYR A 483 -13.84 -5.39 11.08
C TYR A 483 -14.80 -6.17 10.17
N THR A 484 -15.80 -6.81 10.78
CA THR A 484 -17.04 -7.16 10.06
C THR A 484 -17.98 -5.97 10.21
N HIS A 485 -18.34 -5.29 9.12
CA HIS A 485 -19.53 -4.43 9.16
C HIS A 485 -20.67 -5.28 9.72
N GLY A 486 -21.19 -4.87 10.88
CA GLY A 486 -22.21 -5.61 11.60
C GLY A 486 -23.39 -5.87 10.67
N GLY A 487 -23.82 -7.13 10.59
CA GLY A 487 -25.06 -7.50 9.91
C GLY A 487 -26.31 -6.98 10.60
#